data_AF-A0A662US57-F1
#
_entry.id   AF-A0A662US57-F1
#
_cell.length_a   1.000
_cell.length_b   1.000
_cell.length_c   1.000
_cell.angle_alpha   90.00
_cell.angle_beta   90.00
_cell.angle_gamma   90.00
#
_symmetry.space_group_name_H-M   'P 1'
#
loop_
_entity.id
_entity.type
_entity.pdbx_description
1 polymer ?
#
loop_
_entity_poly.entity_id
_entity_poly.type
_entity_poly.pdbx_seq_one_letter_code
_entity_poly.pdbx_strand_id
1 'polypeptide(L)'
;MVSKKKFRVMNHELVPKHEVVPFNEAIKLLRELGVKPENLPWLRASDPVAREIGAKPGDVVRIERRSPTAGKVVVYRFVIAG
;
A
#
# COMPACT_ATOMS: atom_id res chain seq x y z
N MET A 1 29.99 -20.07 -4.36
CA MET A 1 28.69 -19.87 -3.67
C MET A 1 28.08 -18.57 -4.18
N VAL A 2 27.16 -18.65 -5.13
CA VAL A 2 26.48 -17.44 -5.64
C VAL A 2 25.48 -17.02 -4.58
N SER A 3 25.73 -15.88 -3.93
CA SER A 3 24.77 -15.22 -3.05
C SER A 3 23.49 -15.00 -3.85
N LYS A 4 22.43 -15.73 -3.49
CA LYS A 4 21.10 -15.61 -4.09
C LYS A 4 20.60 -14.21 -3.71
N LYS A 5 20.77 -13.23 -4.60
CA LYS A 5 20.22 -11.87 -4.43
C LYS A 5 18.73 -12.04 -4.14
N LYS A 6 18.31 -11.71 -2.91
CA LYS A 6 16.88 -11.71 -2.54
C LYS A 6 16.19 -10.70 -3.45
N PHE A 7 15.40 -11.19 -4.40
CA PHE A 7 14.56 -10.35 -5.24
C PHE A 7 13.57 -9.62 -4.33
N ARG A 8 13.62 -8.29 -4.34
CA ARG A 8 12.67 -7.44 -3.61
C ARG A 8 11.55 -7.08 -4.58
N VAL A 9 10.31 -7.32 -4.19
CA VAL A 9 9.14 -7.08 -5.04
C VAL A 9 9.02 -5.59 -5.34
N MET A 10 9.36 -4.74 -4.36
CA MET A 10 9.35 -3.28 -4.52
C MET A 10 10.37 -2.73 -5.53
N ASN A 11 11.38 -3.51 -5.95
CA ASN A 11 12.37 -3.03 -6.92
C ASN A 11 11.92 -3.22 -8.37
N HIS A 12 10.76 -3.83 -8.59
CA HIS A 12 10.23 -4.08 -9.93
C HIS A 12 9.58 -2.82 -10.51
N GLU A 13 9.83 -2.52 -11.78
CA GLU A 13 9.33 -1.32 -12.46
C GLU A 13 7.80 -1.17 -12.40
N LEU A 14 7.08 -2.29 -12.55
CA LEU A 14 5.61 -2.31 -12.48
C LEU A 14 5.05 -2.21 -11.06
N VAL A 15 5.87 -2.29 -10.02
CA VAL A 15 5.43 -2.19 -8.63
C VAL A 15 5.59 -0.75 -8.16
N PRO A 16 4.48 0.00 -7.97
CA PRO A 16 4.56 1.36 -7.47
C PRO A 16 5.04 1.40 -6.02
N LYS A 17 5.32 2.60 -5.52
CA LYS A 17 5.78 2.78 -4.14
C LYS A 17 4.60 2.60 -3.17
N HIS A 18 4.74 1.68 -2.22
CA HIS A 18 3.75 1.39 -1.18
C HIS A 18 4.31 1.78 0.19
N GLU A 19 3.53 2.49 0.99
CA GLU A 19 3.91 2.91 2.34
C GLU A 19 2.73 2.76 3.29
N VAL A 20 2.98 2.24 4.50
CA VAL A 20 1.97 2.17 5.56
C VAL A 20 1.74 3.57 6.12
N VAL A 21 0.49 4.01 6.14
CA VAL A 21 0.10 5.31 6.70
C VAL A 21 0.01 5.18 8.22
N PRO A 22 0.64 6.09 8.99
CA PRO A 22 0.49 6.13 10.44
C PRO A 22 -0.98 6.25 10.85
N PHE A 23 -1.36 5.57 11.93
CA PHE A 23 -2.75 5.53 12.42
C PHE A 23 -3.41 6.92 12.55
N ASN A 24 -2.70 7.89 13.13
CA ASN A 24 -3.21 9.26 13.30
C ASN A 24 -3.49 9.96 11.97
N GLU A 25 -2.66 9.72 10.95
CA GLU A 25 -2.83 10.30 9.62
C GLU A 25 -3.95 9.57 8.86
N ALA A 26 -4.03 8.24 8.99
CA ALA A 26 -5.10 7.44 8.41
C ALA A 26 -6.49 7.86 8.93
N ILE A 27 -6.63 8.15 10.22
CA ILE A 27 -7.89 8.66 10.78
C ILE A 27 -8.27 10.01 10.16
N LYS A 28 -7.33 10.95 10.05
CA LYS A 28 -7.59 12.27 9.45
C LYS A 28 -7.99 12.13 7.99
N LEU A 29 -7.25 11.33 7.23
CA LEU A 29 -7.54 11.04 5.83
C LEU A 29 -8.94 10.48 5.63
N LEU A 30 -9.33 9.48 6.43
CA LEU A 30 -10.65 8.86 6.32
C LEU A 30 -11.78 9.85 6.65
N ARG A 31 -11.56 10.76 7.61
CA ARG A 31 -12.50 11.84 7.94
C ARG A 31 -12.62 12.86 6.82
N GLU A 32 -11.50 13.28 6.23
CA GLU A 32 -11.48 14.23 5.11
C GLU A 32 -12.16 13.66 3.88
N LEU A 33 -11.97 12.37 3.61
CA LEU A 33 -12.63 11.65 2.52
C LEU A 33 -14.10 11.31 2.82
N GLY A 34 -14.52 11.39 4.09
CA GLY A 34 -15.88 11.01 4.52
C GLY A 34 -16.20 9.53 4.32
N VAL A 35 -15.19 8.65 4.30
CA VAL A 35 -15.36 7.21 4.05
C VAL A 35 -14.94 6.36 5.24
N LYS A 36 -15.54 5.16 5.34
CA LYS A 36 -15.08 4.13 6.28
C LYS A 36 -13.86 3.39 5.71
N PRO A 37 -12.98 2.81 6.55
CA PRO A 37 -11.85 2.02 6.07
C PRO A 37 -12.27 0.90 5.11
N GLU A 38 -13.38 0.24 5.39
CA GLU A 38 -13.95 -0.85 4.59
C GLU A 38 -14.37 -0.43 3.17
N ASN A 39 -14.64 0.86 2.97
CA ASN A 39 -15.01 1.41 1.66
C ASN A 39 -13.79 1.65 0.76
N LEU A 40 -12.58 1.63 1.32
CA LEU A 40 -11.36 1.71 0.51
C LEU A 40 -11.14 0.37 -0.23
N PRO A 41 -10.52 0.39 -1.42
CA PRO A 41 -10.11 -0.84 -2.09
C PRO A 41 -9.22 -1.68 -1.19
N TRP A 42 -9.45 -2.99 -1.16
CA TRP A 42 -8.74 -3.87 -0.23
C TRP A 42 -7.36 -4.30 -0.72
N LEU A 43 -6.49 -4.60 0.23
CA LEU A 43 -5.19 -5.25 0.03
C LEU A 43 -5.12 -6.45 1.00
N ARG A 44 -4.75 -7.64 0.52
CA ARG A 44 -4.63 -8.80 1.42
C ARG A 44 -3.32 -8.73 2.18
N ALA A 45 -3.33 -9.11 3.45
CA ALA A 45 -2.11 -9.28 4.24
C ALA A 45 -1.17 -10.37 3.68
N SER A 46 -1.70 -11.34 2.93
CA SER A 46 -0.93 -12.35 2.20
C SER A 46 -0.21 -11.82 0.95
N ASP A 47 -0.52 -10.60 0.50
CA ASP A 47 0.13 -10.00 -0.66
C ASP A 47 1.65 -9.83 -0.43
N PRO A 48 2.52 -10.17 -1.40
CA PRO A 48 3.96 -10.03 -1.25
C PRO A 48 4.41 -8.62 -0.89
N VAL A 49 3.75 -7.59 -1.44
CA VAL A 49 4.05 -6.18 -1.15
C VAL A 49 3.63 -5.83 0.26
N ALA A 50 2.44 -6.27 0.70
CA ALA A 50 1.97 -6.07 2.07
C ALA A 50 2.93 -6.69 3.10
N ARG A 51 3.44 -7.89 2.81
CA ARG A 51 4.44 -8.57 3.65
C ARG A 51 5.79 -7.87 3.65
N GLU A 52 6.23 -7.31 2.52
CA GLU A 52 7.52 -6.61 2.43
C GLU A 52 7.49 -5.25 3.15
N ILE A 53 6.37 -4.52 3.11
CA ILE A 53 6.19 -3.26 3.86
C ILE A 53 5.79 -3.47 5.33
N GLY A 54 5.51 -4.71 5.74
CA GLY A 54 5.12 -5.05 7.11
C GLY A 54 3.70 -4.61 7.48
N ALA A 55 2.81 -4.45 6.49
CA ALA A 55 1.43 -4.05 6.73
C ALA A 55 0.61 -5.18 7.38
N LYS A 56 -0.28 -4.80 8.30
CA LYS A 56 -1.14 -5.71 9.04
C LYS A 56 -2.61 -5.46 8.72
N PRO A 57 -3.50 -6.44 8.91
CA PRO A 57 -4.94 -6.21 8.82
C PRO A 57 -5.37 -5.03 9.70
N GLY A 58 -6.10 -4.09 9.12
CA GLY A 58 -6.48 -2.83 9.77
C GLY A 58 -5.64 -1.61 9.34
N ASP A 59 -4.50 -1.81 8.69
CA ASP A 59 -3.67 -0.71 8.20
C ASP A 59 -4.23 -0.10 6.92
N VAL A 60 -3.89 1.18 6.70
CA VAL A 60 -4.12 1.87 5.42
C VAL A 60 -2.78 2.01 4.72
N VAL A 61 -2.70 1.56 3.47
CA VAL A 61 -1.50 1.64 2.63
C VAL A 61 -1.71 2.73 1.58
N ARG A 62 -0.76 3.66 1.54
CA ARG A 62 -0.64 4.69 0.49
C ARG A 62 0.17 4.13 -0.67
N ILE A 63 -0.34 4.29 -1.88
CA ILE A 63 0.29 3.86 -3.12
C ILE A 63 0.52 5.07 -4.01
N GLU A 64 1.78 5.43 -4.24
CA GLU A 64 2.17 6.47 -5.19
C GLU A 64 2.57 5.81 -6.52
N ARG A 65 1.76 6.02 -7.57
CA ARG A 65 2.04 5.51 -8.92
C ARG A 65 2.21 6.64 -9.92
N ARG A 66 3.04 6.41 -10.93
CA ARG A 66 3.07 7.28 -12.12
C ARG A 66 1.90 6.93 -13.02
N SER A 67 1.13 7.94 -13.42
CA SER A 67 0.05 7.84 -14.38
C SER A 67 0.47 8.55 -15.66
N PRO A 68 0.31 7.95 -16.85
CA PRO A 68 0.63 8.61 -18.12
C PRO A 68 -0.14 9.92 -18.34
N THR A 69 -1.36 10.01 -17.81
CA THR A 69 -2.26 11.16 -17.99
C THR A 69 -2.13 12.21 -16.90
N ALA A 70 -1.96 11.79 -15.65
CA ALA A 70 -2.05 12.64 -14.46
C ALA A 70 -0.71 12.81 -13.73
N GLY A 71 0.39 12.31 -14.30
CA GLY A 71 1.73 12.40 -13.71
C GLY A 71 1.86 11.51 -12.47
N LYS A 72 1.58 12.03 -11.28
CA LYS A 72 1.64 11.28 -10.01
C LYS A 72 0.26 11.16 -9.40
N VAL A 73 -0.14 9.92 -9.10
CA VAL A 73 -1.44 9.63 -8.47
C VAL A 73 -1.20 8.89 -7.17
N VAL A 74 -1.84 9.38 -6.11
CA VAL A 74 -1.85 8.75 -4.79
C VAL A 74 -3.19 8.06 -4.60
N VAL A 75 -3.16 6.77 -4.28
CA VAL A 75 -4.36 6.00 -3.92
C VAL A 75 -4.15 5.31 -2.57
N TYR A 76 -5.24 5.03 -1.88
CA TYR A 76 -5.23 4.38 -0.57
C TYR A 76 -5.92 3.03 -0.64
N ARG A 77 -5.38 2.04 0.08
CA ARG A 77 -5.98 0.71 0.22
C ARG A 77 -6.06 0.30 1.68
N PHE A 78 -7.10 -0.44 2.03
CA PHE A 78 -7.29 -0.98 3.36
C PHE A 78 -6.85 -2.43 3.44
N VAL A 79 -6.04 -2.77 4.43
CA VAL A 79 -5.47 -4.11 4.56
C VAL A 79 -6.45 -5.02 5.29
N ILE A 80 -6.80 -6.13 4.65
CA ILE A 80 -7.69 -7.15 5.19
C ILE A 80 -6.93 -8.45 5.47
N ALA A 81 -7.45 -9.25 6.39
CA ALA A 81 -6.98 -10.62 6.57
C ALA A 81 -7.23 -11.44 5.30
N GLY A 82 -6.28 -12.28 4.92
CA GLY A 82 -6.39 -13.17 3.76
C GLY A 82 -5.09 -13.87 3.44
#